data_AF-A0A255R8Q4-F1
#
_entry.id   AF-A0A255R8Q4-F1
#
_cell.length_a   1.000
_cell.length_b   1.000
_cell.length_c   1.000
_cell.angle_alpha   90.00
_cell.angle_beta   90.00
_cell.angle_gamma   90.00
#
_symmetry.space_group_name_H-M   'P 1'
#
loop_
_entity.id
_entity.type
_entity.pdbx_description
1 polymer ?
#
loop_
_entity_poly.entity_id
_entity_poly.type
_entity_poly.pdbx_seq_one_letter_code
_entity_poly.pdbx_strand_id
1 'polypeptide(L)'
;MIRALQPDFDFPIDGDGANSFFARLVYLLRWWHSSPDNELTRTNRKQHLEYLHHLKSRIAQELSDAQNAGELAVRPQYYDVIDRFVVPDRNKNASFMLVNTNWDTVADEATRSHLNKTHDGEVYSLHIHGSVDDHRLLYLPSELTKEPYRTPDEDQRIGGIHGSIMRGLEGASRVVIYGLSLSPLDAELLQTLAAGFSNDNLEEVHVVVPDHELVAGRVRLLLDPRKAVKLIGHDINDLSKETVYFPAEVTGNQ
;
A
#
# COMPACT_ATOMS: atom_id res chain seq x y z
N MET A 1 6.02 11.46 -8.94
CA MET A 1 5.90 12.23 -7.68
C MET A 1 6.82 13.45 -7.62
N ILE A 2 8.16 13.30 -7.58
CA ILE A 2 9.09 14.44 -7.49
C ILE A 2 8.90 15.44 -8.66
N ARG A 3 8.81 14.94 -9.89
CA ARG A 3 8.48 15.77 -11.08
C ARG A 3 7.20 16.58 -10.92
N ALA A 4 6.19 15.96 -10.31
CA ALA A 4 4.91 16.60 -10.06
C ALA A 4 4.96 17.69 -8.99
N LEU A 5 6.01 17.76 -8.15
CA LEU A 5 6.20 18.79 -7.12
C LEU A 5 7.23 19.85 -7.51
N GLN A 6 8.26 19.46 -8.26
CA GLN A 6 9.41 20.30 -8.60
C GLN A 6 9.06 21.70 -9.12
N PRO A 7 7.99 21.93 -9.91
CA PRO A 7 7.61 23.27 -10.37
C PRO A 7 7.30 24.27 -9.27
N ASP A 8 6.99 23.80 -8.05
CA ASP A 8 6.62 24.67 -6.92
C ASP A 8 7.84 25.13 -6.10
N PHE A 9 9.06 24.67 -6.45
CA PHE A 9 10.28 24.93 -5.70
C PHE A 9 11.44 25.30 -6.61
N ASP A 10 12.24 26.27 -6.18
CA ASP A 10 13.45 26.75 -6.87
C ASP A 10 14.71 25.95 -6.49
N PHE A 11 14.57 24.91 -5.69
CA PHE A 11 15.63 23.99 -5.30
C PHE A 11 15.25 22.52 -5.60
N PRO A 12 16.23 21.62 -5.78
CA PRO A 12 15.96 20.20 -6.01
C PRO A 12 15.24 19.55 -4.84
N ILE A 13 14.18 18.80 -5.12
CA ILE A 13 13.43 18.02 -4.13
C ILE A 13 13.77 16.55 -4.30
N ASP A 14 14.06 15.86 -3.20
CA ASP A 14 14.20 14.41 -3.17
C ASP A 14 12.93 13.71 -2.63
N GLY A 15 12.97 12.39 -2.52
CA GLY A 15 11.81 11.61 -2.05
C GLY A 15 11.41 11.96 -0.61
N ASP A 16 12.39 12.22 0.26
CA ASP A 16 12.12 12.55 1.68
C ASP A 16 11.54 13.96 1.82
N GLY A 17 12.10 14.93 1.11
CA GLY A 17 11.59 16.30 1.03
C GLY A 17 10.15 16.34 0.51
N ALA A 18 9.84 15.55 -0.53
CA ALA A 18 8.48 15.41 -1.03
C ALA A 18 7.52 14.84 0.04
N ASN A 19 7.91 13.76 0.72
CA ASN A 19 7.09 13.15 1.78
C ASN A 19 6.84 14.11 2.95
N SER A 20 7.88 14.83 3.39
CA SER A 20 7.79 15.85 4.42
C SER A 20 6.83 16.98 4.03
N PHE A 21 6.92 17.44 2.78
CA PHE A 21 5.99 18.44 2.24
C PHE A 21 4.54 17.97 2.28
N PHE A 22 4.26 16.75 1.81
CA PHE A 22 2.92 16.19 1.82
C PHE A 22 2.36 16.04 3.24
N ALA A 23 3.15 15.50 4.17
CA ALA A 23 2.74 15.36 5.56
C ALA A 23 2.40 16.72 6.19
N ARG A 24 3.20 17.76 5.90
CA ARG A 24 2.91 19.13 6.32
C ARG A 24 1.61 19.66 5.72
N LEU A 25 1.34 19.42 4.44
CA LEU A 25 0.12 19.87 3.77
C LEU A 25 -1.13 19.22 4.40
N VAL A 26 -1.08 17.90 4.63
CA VAL A 26 -2.14 17.14 5.32
C VAL A 26 -2.37 17.68 6.73
N TYR A 27 -1.30 17.91 7.49
CA TYR A 27 -1.39 18.53 8.81
C TYR A 27 -2.09 19.90 8.78
N LEU A 28 -1.70 20.78 7.85
CA LEU A 28 -2.29 22.12 7.72
C LEU A 28 -3.78 22.03 7.40
N LEU A 29 -4.19 21.11 6.52
CA LEU A 29 -5.60 20.92 6.21
C LEU A 29 -6.42 20.47 7.42
N ARG A 30 -5.91 19.50 8.20
CA ARG A 30 -6.55 19.06 9.45
C ARG A 30 -6.63 20.20 10.46
N TRP A 31 -5.55 20.99 10.58
CA TRP A 31 -5.50 22.16 11.45
C TRP A 31 -6.57 23.18 11.08
N TRP A 32 -6.69 23.55 9.80
CA TRP A 32 -7.70 24.50 9.32
C TRP A 32 -9.12 23.99 9.52
N HIS A 33 -9.38 22.69 9.38
CA HIS A 33 -10.70 22.12 9.63
C HIS A 33 -11.06 22.01 11.12
N SER A 34 -10.06 21.96 12.00
CA SER A 34 -10.26 21.91 13.45
C SER A 34 -10.23 23.30 14.11
N SER A 35 -9.85 24.34 13.36
CA SER A 35 -9.72 25.70 13.87
C SER A 35 -11.08 26.40 14.00
N PRO A 36 -11.21 27.42 14.87
CA PRO A 36 -12.43 28.22 14.98
C PRO A 36 -12.86 28.79 13.64
N ASP A 37 -14.17 28.76 13.40
CA ASP A 37 -14.75 29.21 12.14
C ASP A 37 -14.77 30.74 12.05
N ASN A 38 -13.84 31.28 11.25
CA ASN A 38 -13.73 32.70 10.93
C ASN A 38 -13.30 32.87 9.47
N GLU A 39 -13.35 34.11 8.95
CA GLU A 39 -13.06 34.41 7.55
C GLU A 39 -11.66 33.97 7.10
N LEU A 40 -10.64 34.19 7.95
CA LEU A 40 -9.26 33.77 7.68
C LEU A 40 -9.16 32.24 7.60
N THR A 41 -9.73 31.53 8.56
CA THR A 41 -9.78 30.05 8.57
C THR A 41 -10.46 29.51 7.32
N ARG A 42 -11.64 30.04 6.95
CA ARG A 42 -12.38 29.61 5.76
C ARG A 42 -11.59 29.83 4.47
N THR A 43 -10.93 30.99 4.37
CA THR A 43 -10.11 31.34 3.20
C THR A 43 -8.92 30.40 3.06
N ASN A 44 -8.14 30.20 4.14
CA ASN A 44 -6.98 29.31 4.11
C ASN A 44 -7.40 27.86 3.85
N ARG A 45 -8.49 27.40 4.47
CA ARG A 45 -9.06 26.07 4.25
C ARG A 45 -9.36 25.84 2.78
N LYS A 46 -10.06 26.78 2.13
CA LYS A 46 -10.41 26.71 0.72
C LYS A 46 -9.15 26.66 -0.16
N GLN A 47 -8.21 27.58 0.05
CA GLN A 47 -6.98 27.66 -0.75
C GLN A 47 -6.13 26.38 -0.65
N HIS A 48 -5.93 25.84 0.56
CA HIS A 48 -5.14 24.61 0.74
C HIS A 48 -5.84 23.39 0.16
N LEU A 49 -7.18 23.33 0.22
CA LEU A 49 -7.94 22.23 -0.36
C LEU A 49 -7.89 22.27 -1.90
N GLU A 50 -8.06 23.45 -2.49
CA GLU A 50 -7.89 23.66 -3.94
C GLU A 50 -6.48 23.27 -4.40
N TYR A 51 -5.45 23.67 -3.63
CA TYR A 51 -4.07 23.29 -3.91
C TYR A 51 -3.85 21.78 -3.79
N LEU A 52 -4.41 21.11 -2.77
CA LEU A 52 -4.34 19.65 -2.63
C LEU A 52 -4.92 18.94 -3.86
N HIS A 53 -6.11 19.35 -4.30
CA HIS A 53 -6.74 18.73 -5.47
C HIS A 53 -5.92 18.92 -6.74
N HIS A 54 -5.41 20.12 -6.97
CA HIS A 54 -4.53 20.41 -8.10
C HIS A 54 -3.24 19.60 -8.04
N LEU A 55 -2.64 19.47 -6.86
CA LEU A 55 -1.43 18.68 -6.64
C LEU A 55 -1.66 17.18 -6.90
N LYS A 56 -2.74 16.60 -6.37
CA LYS A 56 -3.11 15.20 -6.64
C LYS A 56 -3.33 14.95 -8.13
N SER A 57 -3.98 15.88 -8.83
CA SER A 57 -4.17 15.82 -10.28
C SER A 57 -2.84 15.83 -11.04
N ARG A 58 -1.90 16.73 -10.69
CA ARG A 58 -0.54 16.75 -11.25
C ARG A 58 0.22 15.45 -11.01
N ILE A 59 0.12 14.90 -9.79
CA ILE A 59 0.76 13.62 -9.43
C ILE A 59 0.22 12.50 -10.30
N ALA A 60 -1.10 12.40 -10.45
CA ALA A 60 -1.73 11.38 -11.28
C ALA A 60 -1.29 11.50 -12.74
N GLN A 61 -1.31 12.72 -13.30
CA GLN A 61 -0.89 12.97 -14.68
C GLN A 61 0.57 12.55 -14.93
N GLU A 62 1.49 12.98 -14.08
CA GLU A 62 2.92 12.66 -14.21
C GLU A 62 3.21 11.16 -14.09
N LEU A 63 2.44 10.44 -13.26
CA LEU A 63 2.56 8.98 -13.15
C LEU A 63 2.02 8.27 -14.38
N SER A 64 0.85 8.69 -14.87
CA SER A 64 0.26 8.17 -16.11
C SER A 64 1.18 8.40 -17.30
N ASP A 65 1.76 9.60 -17.44
CA ASP A 65 2.69 9.91 -18.53
C ASP A 65 3.96 9.08 -18.44
N ALA A 66 4.53 8.91 -17.24
CA ALA A 66 5.71 8.08 -17.02
C ALA A 66 5.46 6.60 -17.32
N GLN A 67 4.29 6.08 -16.93
CA GLN A 67 3.87 4.71 -17.25
C GLN A 67 3.69 4.52 -18.76
N ASN A 68 2.99 5.43 -19.43
CA ASN A 68 2.77 5.39 -20.88
C ASN A 68 4.08 5.51 -21.68
N ALA A 69 5.06 6.24 -21.15
CA ALA A 69 6.39 6.37 -21.73
C ALA A 69 7.31 5.16 -21.44
N GLY A 70 6.88 4.20 -20.61
CA GLY A 70 7.68 3.05 -20.22
C GLY A 70 8.81 3.36 -19.23
N GLU A 71 8.76 4.52 -18.57
CA GLU A 71 9.74 4.90 -17.55
C GLU A 71 9.52 4.17 -16.23
N LEU A 72 8.28 3.74 -15.97
CA LEU A 72 7.91 2.94 -14.81
C LEU A 72 7.82 1.47 -15.22
N ALA A 73 8.48 0.60 -14.46
CA ALA A 73 8.47 -0.84 -14.68
C ALA A 73 8.57 -1.58 -13.34
N VAL A 74 7.95 -2.76 -13.27
CA VAL A 74 8.23 -3.71 -12.18
C VAL A 74 9.68 -4.19 -12.26
N ARG A 75 10.26 -4.52 -11.10
CA ARG A 75 11.58 -5.16 -11.06
C ARG A 75 11.50 -6.58 -11.65
N PRO A 76 12.56 -7.10 -12.29
CA PRO A 76 12.57 -8.46 -12.84
C PRO A 76 12.15 -9.54 -11.83
N GLN A 77 12.58 -9.41 -10.58
CA GLN A 77 12.29 -10.35 -9.48
C GLN A 77 10.79 -10.43 -9.14
N TYR A 78 9.98 -9.46 -9.58
CA TYR A 78 8.54 -9.48 -9.35
C TYR A 78 7.87 -10.72 -9.97
N TYR A 79 8.32 -11.13 -11.16
CA TYR A 79 7.77 -12.30 -11.83
C TYR A 79 8.12 -13.60 -11.09
N ASP A 80 9.32 -13.70 -10.54
CA ASP A 80 9.75 -14.85 -9.73
C ASP A 80 8.89 -15.00 -8.47
N VAL A 81 8.48 -13.88 -7.87
CA VAL A 81 7.56 -13.87 -6.71
C VAL A 81 6.18 -14.40 -7.10
N ILE A 82 5.64 -13.96 -8.24
CA ILE A 82 4.35 -14.48 -8.74
C ILE A 82 4.47 -15.98 -9.01
N ASP A 83 5.51 -16.42 -9.70
CA ASP A 83 5.73 -17.82 -10.07
C ASP A 83 5.96 -18.72 -8.86
N ARG A 84 6.55 -18.19 -7.78
CA ARG A 84 6.82 -18.95 -6.56
C ARG A 84 5.61 -19.03 -5.63
N PHE A 85 4.86 -17.95 -5.47
CA PHE A 85 3.87 -17.87 -4.39
C PHE A 85 2.42 -17.86 -4.84
N VAL A 86 2.15 -17.46 -6.09
CA VAL A 86 0.79 -17.38 -6.65
C VAL A 86 0.51 -18.59 -7.54
N VAL A 87 1.46 -18.92 -8.41
CA VAL A 87 1.34 -19.97 -9.44
C VAL A 87 1.21 -21.41 -8.90
N PRO A 88 1.93 -21.87 -7.86
CA PRO A 88 1.95 -23.30 -7.53
C PRO A 88 0.64 -23.85 -6.93
N ASP A 89 -0.27 -23.02 -6.44
CA ASP A 89 -1.54 -23.45 -5.82
C ASP A 89 -2.68 -23.74 -6.84
N ARG A 90 -2.34 -23.83 -8.13
CA ARG A 90 -3.26 -24.03 -9.27
C ARG A 90 -4.19 -25.24 -9.22
N ASN A 91 -3.82 -26.31 -8.53
CA ASN A 91 -4.64 -27.53 -8.48
C ASN A 91 -5.78 -27.46 -7.44
N LYS A 92 -5.94 -26.33 -6.73
CA LYS A 92 -6.85 -26.20 -5.58
C LYS A 92 -7.71 -24.94 -5.56
N ASN A 93 -8.42 -24.58 -6.65
CA ASN A 93 -9.40 -23.46 -6.62
C ASN A 93 -8.93 -22.19 -5.89
N ALA A 94 -7.61 -21.91 -5.90
CA ALA A 94 -7.02 -20.91 -5.04
C ALA A 94 -7.32 -19.53 -5.62
N SER A 95 -8.02 -18.70 -4.85
CA SER A 95 -8.17 -17.28 -5.15
C SER A 95 -6.97 -16.52 -4.59
N PHE A 96 -6.57 -15.46 -5.28
CA PHE A 96 -5.58 -14.51 -4.78
C PHE A 96 -6.13 -13.10 -4.96
N MET A 97 -5.57 -12.18 -4.18
CA MET A 97 -5.89 -10.76 -4.23
C MET A 97 -4.58 -9.98 -4.32
N LEU A 98 -4.48 -9.07 -5.29
CA LEU A 98 -3.34 -8.16 -5.36
C LEU A 98 -3.69 -6.87 -4.61
N VAL A 99 -2.90 -6.53 -3.60
CA VAL A 99 -3.00 -5.25 -2.89
C VAL A 99 -1.79 -4.41 -3.23
N ASN A 100 -2.02 -3.24 -3.82
CA ASN A 100 -1.00 -2.32 -4.27
C ASN A 100 -0.98 -1.06 -3.39
N THR A 101 0.22 -0.56 -3.08
CA THR A 101 0.42 0.68 -2.31
C THR A 101 0.91 1.83 -3.19
N ASN A 102 1.34 1.53 -4.41
CA ASN A 102 1.69 2.52 -5.41
C ASN A 102 0.41 3.12 -6.01
N TRP A 103 0.50 4.38 -6.43
CA TRP A 103 -0.60 5.05 -7.11
C TRP A 103 -0.69 4.64 -8.59
N ASP A 104 0.42 4.22 -9.23
CA ASP A 104 0.44 3.71 -10.60
C ASP A 104 -0.08 2.26 -10.71
N THR A 105 -0.38 1.83 -11.94
CA THR A 105 -0.96 0.51 -12.24
C THR A 105 0.04 -0.45 -12.92
N VAL A 106 1.34 -0.16 -12.85
CA VAL A 106 2.37 -0.96 -13.53
C VAL A 106 2.43 -2.38 -13.00
N ALA A 107 2.30 -2.56 -11.69
CA ALA A 107 2.27 -3.90 -11.07
C ALA A 107 1.04 -4.69 -11.52
N ASP A 108 -0.12 -4.04 -11.57
CA ASP A 108 -1.39 -4.62 -12.00
C ASP A 108 -1.31 -5.18 -13.42
N GLU A 109 -0.81 -4.36 -14.35
CA GLU A 109 -0.63 -4.75 -15.74
C GLU A 109 0.38 -5.87 -15.89
N ALA A 110 1.48 -5.82 -15.13
CA ALA A 110 2.50 -6.86 -15.12
C ALA A 110 1.93 -8.19 -14.59
N THR A 111 1.19 -8.18 -13.47
CA THR A 111 0.54 -9.37 -12.92
C THR A 111 -0.47 -9.95 -13.89
N ARG A 112 -1.36 -9.12 -14.44
CA ARG A 112 -2.38 -9.56 -15.40
C ARG A 112 -1.72 -10.16 -16.64
N SER A 113 -0.74 -9.48 -17.22
CA SER A 113 -0.02 -9.95 -18.40
C SER A 113 0.75 -11.23 -18.15
N HIS A 114 1.34 -11.40 -16.96
CA HIS A 114 2.08 -12.60 -16.60
C HIS A 114 1.16 -13.80 -16.34
N LEU A 115 0.09 -13.58 -15.56
CA LEU A 115 -0.86 -14.64 -15.22
C LEU A 115 -1.69 -15.08 -16.43
N ASN A 116 -2.13 -14.16 -17.30
CA ASN A 116 -2.91 -14.49 -18.51
C ASN A 116 -2.18 -15.43 -19.49
N LYS A 117 -0.84 -15.49 -19.45
CA LYS A 117 -0.07 -16.46 -20.25
C LYS A 117 -0.33 -17.90 -19.81
N THR A 118 -0.75 -18.08 -18.56
CA THR A 118 -0.75 -19.39 -17.91
C THR A 118 -2.01 -19.70 -17.08
N HIS A 119 -2.97 -18.78 -16.96
CA HIS A 119 -4.22 -18.91 -16.21
C HIS A 119 -5.37 -18.18 -16.92
N ASP A 120 -6.58 -18.69 -16.71
CA ASP A 120 -7.83 -18.05 -17.10
C ASP A 120 -8.53 -17.57 -15.81
N GLY A 121 -8.43 -16.27 -15.52
CA GLY A 121 -8.94 -15.69 -14.29
C GLY A 121 -8.75 -14.18 -14.25
N GLU A 122 -9.69 -13.48 -13.61
CA GLU A 122 -9.59 -12.03 -13.47
C GLU A 122 -8.68 -11.67 -12.30
N VAL A 123 -7.69 -10.83 -12.57
CA VAL A 123 -6.82 -10.26 -11.53
C VAL A 123 -7.50 -9.01 -10.99
N TYR A 124 -7.99 -9.10 -9.75
CA TYR A 124 -8.50 -7.94 -9.02
C TYR A 124 -7.37 -7.30 -8.21
N SER A 125 -6.99 -6.09 -8.61
CA SER A 125 -6.07 -5.23 -7.88
C SER A 125 -6.82 -4.24 -7.02
N LEU A 126 -6.40 -4.10 -5.76
CA LEU A 126 -6.91 -3.09 -4.84
C LEU A 126 -5.78 -2.15 -4.43
N HIS A 127 -5.97 -0.85 -4.68
CA HIS A 127 -4.98 0.17 -4.30
C HIS A 127 -5.35 0.80 -2.96
N ILE A 128 -4.63 0.44 -1.89
CA ILE A 128 -4.92 0.96 -0.55
C ILE A 128 -4.74 2.48 -0.47
N HIS A 129 -3.86 3.04 -1.28
CA HIS A 129 -3.59 4.48 -1.36
C HIS A 129 -4.29 5.18 -2.53
N GLY A 130 -5.28 4.53 -3.15
CA GLY A 130 -5.88 5.00 -4.39
C GLY A 130 -4.99 4.78 -5.62
N SER A 131 -5.57 5.04 -6.80
CA SER A 131 -4.93 4.88 -8.11
C SER A 131 -4.94 6.20 -8.88
N VAL A 132 -4.00 6.34 -9.83
CA VAL A 132 -3.99 7.41 -10.83
C VAL A 132 -5.31 7.54 -11.60
N ASP A 133 -6.13 6.49 -11.66
CA ASP A 133 -7.44 6.49 -12.33
C ASP A 133 -8.45 7.46 -11.69
N ASP A 134 -8.34 7.73 -10.39
CA ASP A 134 -9.15 8.74 -9.70
C ASP A 134 -8.30 9.51 -8.70
N HIS A 135 -7.67 10.58 -9.19
CA HIS A 135 -6.74 11.40 -8.43
C HIS A 135 -7.32 11.95 -7.12
N ARG A 136 -8.66 12.05 -6.99
CA ARG A 136 -9.32 12.53 -5.77
C ARG A 136 -9.14 11.56 -4.60
N LEU A 137 -9.02 10.26 -4.91
CA LEU A 137 -8.90 9.20 -3.92
C LEU A 137 -7.45 8.86 -3.55
N LEU A 138 -6.45 9.52 -4.16
CA LEU A 138 -5.05 9.29 -3.79
C LEU A 138 -4.80 9.63 -2.32
N TYR A 139 -4.13 8.77 -1.59
CA TYR A 139 -3.59 9.06 -0.26
C TYR A 139 -2.25 9.74 -0.41
N LEU A 140 -2.12 10.95 0.09
CA LEU A 140 -0.82 11.50 0.40
C LEU A 140 -0.26 10.90 1.69
N PRO A 141 1.08 10.91 1.87
CA PRO A 141 1.70 10.51 3.13
C PRO A 141 1.02 11.13 4.34
N SER A 142 0.79 10.30 5.37
CA SER A 142 0.08 10.60 6.61
C SER A 142 -1.45 10.78 6.53
N GLU A 143 -2.08 10.76 5.35
CA GLU A 143 -3.54 10.75 5.25
C GLU A 143 -4.12 9.47 5.86
N LEU A 144 -5.31 9.59 6.46
CA LEU A 144 -6.10 8.51 7.03
C LEU A 144 -7.29 8.18 6.13
N THR A 145 -8.00 7.08 6.38
CA THR A 145 -9.26 6.71 5.71
C THR A 145 -10.33 7.79 5.81
N LYS A 146 -10.42 8.41 6.99
CA LYS A 146 -11.36 9.49 7.25
C LYS A 146 -10.59 10.78 7.49
N GLU A 147 -10.87 11.78 6.67
CA GLU A 147 -10.28 13.11 6.83
C GLU A 147 -11.37 14.16 7.01
N PRO A 148 -11.13 15.21 7.80
CA PRO A 148 -12.14 16.23 8.06
C PRO A 148 -12.46 17.10 6.83
N TYR A 149 -11.65 16.99 5.78
CA TYR A 149 -11.75 17.75 4.54
C TYR A 149 -12.24 16.95 3.34
N ARG A 150 -12.49 15.65 3.51
CA ARG A 150 -13.06 14.81 2.46
C ARG A 150 -14.56 14.92 2.44
N THR A 151 -15.11 14.68 1.25
CA THR A 151 -16.54 14.49 1.09
C THR A 151 -16.95 13.11 1.61
N PRO A 152 -18.23 12.92 2.02
CA PRO A 152 -18.71 11.60 2.43
C PRO A 152 -18.58 10.51 1.36
N ASP A 153 -18.64 10.86 0.08
CA ASP A 153 -18.45 9.92 -1.04
C ASP A 153 -16.99 9.43 -1.11
N GLU A 154 -16.02 10.34 -0.98
CA GLU A 154 -14.60 9.98 -0.94
C GLU A 154 -14.30 9.06 0.25
N ASP A 155 -14.78 9.43 1.45
CA ASP A 155 -14.65 8.61 2.65
C ASP A 155 -15.25 7.21 2.46
N GLN A 156 -16.44 7.12 1.86
CA GLN A 156 -17.11 5.84 1.61
C GLN A 156 -16.35 4.98 0.61
N ARG A 157 -15.86 5.56 -0.50
CA ARG A 157 -15.13 4.82 -1.54
C ARG A 157 -13.80 4.31 -1.02
N ILE A 158 -13.05 5.17 -0.32
CA ILE A 158 -11.79 4.82 0.31
C ILE A 158 -12.00 3.75 1.39
N GLY A 159 -12.93 3.98 2.32
CA GLY A 159 -13.26 3.01 3.36
C GLY A 159 -13.74 1.68 2.79
N GLY A 160 -14.44 1.70 1.65
CA GLY A 160 -14.84 0.52 0.90
C GLY A 160 -13.65 -0.30 0.39
N ILE A 161 -12.59 0.34 -0.12
CA ILE A 161 -11.36 -0.33 -0.56
C ILE A 161 -10.66 -0.99 0.63
N HIS A 162 -10.43 -0.26 1.72
CA HIS A 162 -9.85 -0.83 2.94
C HIS A 162 -10.68 -2.00 3.47
N GLY A 163 -12.01 -1.87 3.50
CA GLY A 163 -12.92 -2.94 3.88
C GLY A 163 -12.81 -4.19 3.00
N SER A 164 -12.63 -4.01 1.69
CA SER A 164 -12.42 -5.14 0.77
C SER A 164 -11.07 -5.81 0.97
N ILE A 165 -10.00 -5.04 1.22
CA ILE A 165 -8.68 -5.57 1.56
C ILE A 165 -8.75 -6.38 2.84
N MET A 166 -9.37 -5.83 3.91
CA MET A 166 -9.52 -6.54 5.18
C MET A 166 -10.27 -7.87 5.01
N ARG A 167 -11.40 -7.88 4.29
CA ARG A 167 -12.14 -9.12 4.00
C ARG A 167 -11.33 -10.13 3.20
N GLY A 168 -10.52 -9.67 2.25
CA GLY A 168 -9.64 -10.55 1.49
C GLY A 168 -8.54 -11.17 2.37
N LEU A 169 -7.96 -10.37 3.27
CA LEU A 169 -6.97 -10.83 4.25
C LEU A 169 -7.58 -11.81 5.27
N GLU A 170 -8.82 -11.58 5.72
CA GLU A 170 -9.53 -12.50 6.62
C GLU A 170 -9.68 -13.91 6.05
N GLY A 171 -9.78 -14.04 4.72
CA GLY A 171 -9.85 -15.33 4.03
C GLY A 171 -8.50 -15.91 3.59
N ALA A 172 -7.39 -15.19 3.79
CA ALA A 172 -6.08 -15.59 3.30
C ALA A 172 -5.35 -16.48 4.31
N SER A 173 -4.84 -17.62 3.84
CA SER A 173 -3.91 -18.47 4.61
C SER A 173 -2.45 -18.10 4.43
N ARG A 174 -2.12 -17.48 3.30
CA ARG A 174 -0.78 -16.99 2.96
C ARG A 174 -0.86 -15.52 2.58
N VAL A 175 0.02 -14.71 3.15
CA VAL A 175 0.24 -13.32 2.73
C VAL A 175 1.69 -13.15 2.26
N VAL A 176 1.87 -12.46 1.14
CA VAL A 176 3.21 -12.15 0.60
C VAL A 176 3.37 -10.64 0.56
N ILE A 177 4.36 -10.14 1.30
CA ILE A 177 4.73 -8.73 1.38
C ILE A 177 5.96 -8.53 0.50
N TYR A 178 5.78 -7.90 -0.67
CA TYR A 178 6.84 -7.67 -1.63
C TYR A 178 7.14 -6.19 -1.82
N GLY A 179 8.41 -5.80 -1.75
CA GLY A 179 8.85 -4.43 -2.04
C GLY A 179 8.42 -3.37 -1.01
N LEU A 180 7.74 -3.74 0.07
CA LEU A 180 7.24 -2.83 1.09
C LEU A 180 8.14 -2.78 2.31
N SER A 181 8.54 -1.58 2.71
CA SER A 181 9.28 -1.38 3.96
C SER A 181 8.39 -1.44 5.21
N LEU A 182 7.06 -1.33 5.05
CA LEU A 182 6.10 -1.17 6.16
C LEU A 182 6.50 -0.01 7.08
N SER A 183 6.76 1.15 6.51
CA SER A 183 7.18 2.35 7.24
C SER A 183 6.16 2.73 8.33
N PRO A 184 6.59 3.14 9.53
CA PRO A 184 5.67 3.68 10.54
C PRO A 184 4.98 4.98 10.10
N LEU A 185 5.46 5.63 9.03
CA LEU A 185 4.80 6.79 8.42
C LEU A 185 3.50 6.42 7.68
N ASP A 186 3.28 5.12 7.45
CA ASP A 186 2.09 4.57 6.80
C ASP A 186 1.26 3.77 7.82
N ALA A 187 0.75 4.49 8.81
CA ALA A 187 -0.01 3.90 9.90
C ALA A 187 -1.29 3.20 9.41
N GLU A 188 -1.88 3.64 8.29
CA GLU A 188 -3.11 3.02 7.78
C GLU A 188 -2.88 1.68 7.10
N LEU A 189 -1.79 1.53 6.35
CA LEU A 189 -1.40 0.21 5.86
C LEU A 189 -1.15 -0.73 7.04
N LEU A 190 -0.38 -0.28 8.05
CA LEU A 190 -0.08 -1.09 9.22
C LEU A 190 -1.34 -1.51 9.98
N GLN A 191 -2.27 -0.58 10.20
CA GLN A 191 -3.54 -0.88 10.87
C GLN A 191 -4.42 -1.83 10.05
N THR A 192 -4.48 -1.62 8.73
CA THR A 192 -5.24 -2.49 7.81
C THR A 192 -4.69 -3.92 7.82
N LEU A 193 -3.36 -4.07 7.79
CA LEU A 193 -2.69 -5.37 7.89
C LEU A 193 -2.91 -6.01 9.26
N ALA A 194 -2.75 -5.28 10.36
CA ALA A 194 -2.98 -5.80 11.71
C ALA A 194 -4.42 -6.30 11.90
N ALA A 195 -5.41 -5.52 11.45
CA ALA A 195 -6.81 -5.93 11.43
C ALA A 195 -7.00 -7.19 10.58
N GLY A 196 -6.47 -7.21 9.35
CA GLY A 196 -6.58 -8.35 8.44
C GLY A 196 -5.90 -9.62 8.96
N PHE A 197 -4.76 -9.51 9.66
CA PHE A 197 -4.01 -10.65 10.20
C PHE A 197 -4.61 -11.26 11.48
N SER A 198 -5.62 -10.60 12.06
CA SER A 198 -6.25 -11.06 13.30
C SER A 198 -7.19 -12.27 13.13
N ASN A 199 -7.26 -12.85 11.92
CA ASN A 199 -8.10 -14.01 11.58
C ASN A 199 -7.41 -15.36 11.89
N ASP A 200 -8.17 -16.46 11.94
CA ASP A 200 -7.66 -17.81 12.26
C ASP A 200 -7.17 -18.59 11.04
N ASN A 201 -7.42 -18.10 9.82
CA ASN A 201 -7.02 -18.74 8.58
C ASN A 201 -5.55 -18.48 8.23
N LEU A 202 -4.97 -17.37 8.68
CA LEU A 202 -3.60 -16.98 8.38
C LEU A 202 -2.60 -17.97 8.97
N GLU A 203 -1.89 -18.69 8.11
CA GLU A 203 -0.89 -19.70 8.47
C GLU A 203 0.53 -19.17 8.27
N GLU A 204 0.77 -18.37 7.22
CA GLU A 204 2.10 -17.88 6.90
C GLU A 204 2.14 -16.48 6.28
N VAL A 205 3.18 -15.73 6.63
CA VAL A 205 3.53 -14.44 6.03
C VAL A 205 4.94 -14.51 5.47
N HIS A 206 5.06 -14.25 4.17
CA HIS A 206 6.33 -14.17 3.46
C HIS A 206 6.72 -12.71 3.25
N VAL A 207 7.98 -12.38 3.55
CA VAL A 207 8.56 -11.05 3.39
C VAL A 207 9.64 -11.11 2.33
N VAL A 208 9.41 -10.46 1.19
CA VAL A 208 10.32 -10.45 0.03
C VAL A 208 10.76 -9.01 -0.23
N VAL A 209 11.81 -8.60 0.49
CA VAL A 209 12.48 -7.30 0.34
C VAL A 209 13.97 -7.47 0.62
N PRO A 210 14.84 -6.55 0.15
CA PRO A 210 16.27 -6.60 0.46
C PRO A 210 16.59 -6.64 1.96
N ASP A 211 15.84 -5.90 2.78
CA ASP A 211 15.98 -5.84 4.24
C ASP A 211 14.81 -6.57 4.93
N HIS A 212 14.68 -7.87 4.64
CA HIS A 212 13.55 -8.66 5.14
C HIS A 212 13.58 -8.87 6.65
N GLU A 213 14.74 -8.74 7.30
CA GLU A 213 14.86 -8.81 8.76
C GLU A 213 14.14 -7.64 9.44
N LEU A 214 14.43 -6.40 9.00
CA LEU A 214 13.75 -5.22 9.53
C LEU A 214 12.24 -5.29 9.32
N VAL A 215 11.80 -5.66 8.12
CA VAL A 215 10.38 -5.75 7.79
C VAL A 215 9.70 -6.90 8.55
N ALA A 216 10.35 -8.05 8.71
CA ALA A 216 9.83 -9.13 9.55
C ALA A 216 9.64 -8.68 11.01
N GLY A 217 10.58 -7.91 11.56
CA GLY A 217 10.42 -7.31 12.89
C GLY A 217 9.15 -6.44 13.00
N ARG A 218 8.81 -5.70 11.95
CA ARG A 218 7.57 -4.89 11.88
C ARG A 218 6.32 -5.75 11.73
N VAL A 219 6.34 -6.75 10.85
CA VAL A 219 5.24 -7.70 10.68
C VAL A 219 4.91 -8.40 11.99
N ARG A 220 5.94 -8.80 12.76
CA ARG A 220 5.76 -9.47 14.05
C ARG A 220 4.94 -8.63 15.04
N LEU A 221 5.02 -7.29 14.98
CA LEU A 221 4.21 -6.40 15.83
C LEU A 221 2.72 -6.39 15.43
N LEU A 222 2.39 -6.81 14.21
CA LEU A 222 1.02 -6.86 13.69
C LEU A 222 0.34 -8.22 13.92
N LEU A 223 1.12 -9.27 14.24
CA LEU A 223 0.62 -10.63 14.45
C LEU A 223 0.20 -10.84 15.91
N ASP A 224 -0.87 -11.62 16.11
CA ASP A 224 -1.26 -12.08 17.44
C ASP A 224 -0.27 -13.16 17.92
N PRO A 225 0.50 -12.93 19.00
CA PRO A 225 1.51 -13.88 19.47
C PRO A 225 0.93 -15.21 19.96
N ARG A 226 -0.40 -15.31 20.15
CA ARG A 226 -1.08 -16.55 20.54
C ARG A 226 -1.34 -17.47 19.35
N LYS A 227 -1.19 -16.98 18.12
CA LYS A 227 -1.44 -17.74 16.89
C LYS A 227 -0.13 -18.26 16.32
N ALA A 228 -0.15 -19.49 15.82
CA ALA A 228 0.99 -20.14 15.19
C ALA A 228 1.12 -19.73 13.72
N VAL A 229 1.41 -18.45 13.47
CA VAL A 229 1.68 -17.93 12.12
C VAL A 229 3.17 -18.04 11.81
N LYS A 230 3.55 -18.67 10.71
CA LYS A 230 4.95 -18.73 10.28
C LYS A 230 5.36 -17.42 9.60
N LEU A 231 6.41 -16.77 10.10
CA LEU A 231 6.98 -15.57 9.47
C LEU A 231 8.31 -15.90 8.78
N ILE A 232 8.36 -15.72 7.48
CA ILE A 232 9.49 -16.12 6.63
C ILE A 232 9.99 -14.93 5.82
N GLY A 233 11.27 -14.62 5.88
CA GLY A 233 11.91 -13.69 4.94
C GLY A 233 12.64 -14.43 3.84
N HIS A 234 12.67 -13.86 2.64
CA HIS A 234 13.36 -14.40 1.47
C HIS A 234 14.39 -13.40 0.92
N ASP A 235 15.53 -13.91 0.46
CA ASP A 235 16.45 -13.12 -0.37
C ASP A 235 15.77 -12.80 -1.70
N ILE A 236 15.69 -11.50 -2.04
CA ILE A 236 15.00 -11.05 -3.26
C ILE A 236 15.68 -11.55 -4.55
N ASN A 237 16.97 -11.88 -4.51
CA ASN A 237 17.72 -12.40 -5.65
C ASN A 237 17.72 -13.94 -5.70
N ASP A 238 17.26 -14.60 -4.64
CA ASP A 238 17.21 -16.05 -4.53
C ASP A 238 16.11 -16.46 -3.54
N LEU A 239 14.87 -16.58 -4.05
CA LEU A 239 13.69 -16.90 -3.23
C LEU A 239 13.77 -18.26 -2.51
N SER A 240 14.75 -19.12 -2.87
CA SER A 240 14.99 -20.39 -2.19
C SER A 240 15.74 -20.22 -0.86
N LYS A 241 16.44 -19.09 -0.66
CA LYS A 241 17.08 -18.74 0.59
C LYS A 241 16.08 -18.09 1.52
N GLU A 242 15.63 -18.87 2.49
CA GLU A 242 14.65 -18.44 3.49
C GLU A 242 15.25 -18.29 4.88
N THR A 243 14.74 -17.33 5.64
CA THR A 243 15.01 -17.16 7.08
C THR A 243 13.68 -17.18 7.82
N VAL A 244 13.51 -18.13 8.74
CA VAL A 244 12.30 -18.21 9.59
C VAL A 244 12.51 -17.35 10.83
N TYR A 245 11.70 -16.30 10.97
CA TYR A 245 11.78 -15.34 12.09
C TYR A 245 10.85 -15.68 13.24
N PHE A 246 9.73 -16.33 12.94
CA PHE A 246 8.74 -16.75 13.92
C PHE A 246 8.23 -18.13 13.51
N PRO A 247 8.65 -19.22 14.18
CA PRO A 247 8.18 -20.55 13.87
C PRO A 247 6.73 -20.70 14.33
N ALA A 248 5.97 -21.56 13.64
CA ALA A 248 4.61 -21.93 14.01
C ALA A 248 4.64 -22.89 15.23
N GLU A 249 5.14 -22.44 16.38
CA GLU A 249 5.02 -23.19 17.62
C GLU A 249 3.97 -22.51 18.51
N VAL A 250 2.84 -23.19 18.70
CA VAL A 250 1.87 -22.83 19.73
C VAL A 250 2.58 -23.01 21.06
N THR A 251 2.85 -21.91 21.77
CA THR A 251 3.20 -22.01 23.19
C THR A 251 1.99 -22.65 23.87
N GLY A 252 2.10 -23.94 24.17
CA GLY A 252 1.06 -24.66 24.90
C GLY A 252 0.77 -23.90 26.18
N ASN A 253 -0.51 -23.55 26.40
CA ASN A 253 -1.00 -22.91 27.61
C ASN A 253 -0.39 -23.61 28.84
N GLN A 254 0.44 -22.87 29.58
CA GLN A 254 0.61 -23.03 31.02
C GLN A 254 -0.37 -22.10 31.72
#